data_AF-A0A7J4ETU4-F1
#
_entry.id   AF-A0A7J4ETU4-F1
#
_cell.length_a   1.000
_cell.length_b   1.000
_cell.length_c   1.000
_cell.angle_alpha   90.00
_cell.angle_beta   90.00
_cell.angle_gamma   90.00
#
_symmetry.space_group_name_H-M   'P 1'
#
loop_
_entity.id
_entity.type
_entity.pdbx_description
1 polymer ?
#
loop_
_entity_poly.entity_id
_entity_poly.type
_entity_poly.pdbx_seq_one_letter_code
_entity_poly.pdbx_strand_id
1 'polypeptide(L)'
;ARSEELFGSMVDLSPTSPLKKFIEIISIEEFRIWKVLEDIYYSAYLDTATGQSLDNVVSLLGITRREAERSQGTVRFYTGDAPIASGSSIPILSGSIIMTSPPNSLEFQTIEDVEVVPYIYDEIDLIEEESGNYFVTAQNLVYSCDFIYVSELPNREGDNLFSGLVEEQRIYLSGSLESSIGDPVYVSYRPLSVDAKAESRFGGSEYNINANEISIIQPFVNSNLLTVSNPAPFEGGDEAETDEELRLRAKNFSASFGRGTVDSIIAAISSLSGVKSVTGLENYSDEIQDGIPPHSLLLYVYGGAEEDILNTIEAYRPAGIQVSFERPTEIPIYITAIVRYLSTANFLTLESRIKSAILDYFDSLSPGDDVRFFEIANQISNVEGVSAIESNSLFIGLDPNPTGTEDIEIAENNQVAVSSTDLISLTLIPEGN
;
A
#
# COMPACT_ATOMS: atom_id res chain seq x y z
N ALA A 1 38.92 -9.56 -33.51
CA ALA A 1 39.68 -8.29 -33.40
C ALA A 1 40.82 -8.42 -32.39
N ARG A 2 40.58 -8.53 -31.08
CA ARG A 2 41.67 -8.66 -30.07
C ARG A 2 42.51 -9.95 -30.15
N SER A 3 41.99 -11.03 -30.74
CA SER A 3 42.71 -12.31 -30.86
C SER A 3 43.81 -12.31 -31.94
N GLU A 4 43.62 -11.60 -33.06
CA GLU A 4 44.62 -11.53 -34.14
C GLU A 4 45.85 -10.71 -33.75
N GLU A 5 45.66 -9.72 -32.86
CA GLU A 5 46.71 -8.84 -32.37
C GLU A 5 47.67 -9.56 -31.39
N LEU A 6 47.15 -10.54 -30.62
CA LEU A 6 47.94 -11.31 -29.64
C LEU A 6 48.47 -12.63 -30.18
N PHE A 7 47.77 -13.28 -31.11
CA PHE A 7 48.09 -14.63 -31.59
C PHE A 7 48.45 -14.71 -33.09
N GLY A 8 48.41 -13.58 -33.81
CA GLY A 8 48.79 -13.46 -35.22
C GLY A 8 47.67 -13.79 -36.22
N SER A 9 47.89 -13.47 -37.50
CA SER A 9 46.90 -13.62 -38.57
C SER A 9 46.65 -15.07 -39.04
N MET A 10 47.23 -16.07 -38.37
CA MET A 10 47.11 -17.49 -38.74
C MET A 10 46.29 -18.31 -37.72
N VAL A 11 45.58 -17.64 -36.80
CA VAL A 11 44.81 -18.33 -35.76
C VAL A 11 43.54 -18.94 -36.35
N ASP A 12 43.43 -20.25 -36.27
CA ASP A 12 42.26 -20.98 -36.76
C ASP A 12 41.08 -20.82 -35.79
N LEU A 13 40.05 -20.07 -36.22
CA LEU A 13 38.77 -19.87 -35.53
C LEU A 13 37.60 -20.56 -36.27
N SER A 14 37.89 -21.58 -37.08
CA SER A 14 36.85 -22.43 -37.67
C SER A 14 36.15 -23.28 -36.59
N PRO A 15 34.88 -23.69 -36.77
CA PRO A 15 34.15 -24.52 -35.80
C PRO A 15 34.84 -25.86 -35.45
N THR A 16 35.78 -26.31 -36.29
CA THR A 16 36.57 -27.53 -36.07
C THR A 16 37.83 -27.31 -35.24
N SER A 17 38.28 -26.06 -35.09
CA SER A 17 39.50 -25.70 -34.35
C SER A 17 39.41 -26.06 -32.86
N PRO A 18 40.42 -26.76 -32.30
CA PRO A 18 40.50 -27.01 -30.86
C PRO A 18 40.53 -25.72 -30.02
N LEU A 19 41.18 -24.67 -30.51
CA LEU A 19 41.27 -23.39 -29.82
C LEU A 19 39.90 -22.69 -29.75
N LYS A 20 39.13 -22.71 -30.84
CA LYS A 20 37.77 -22.15 -30.83
C LYS A 20 36.86 -22.91 -29.87
N LYS A 21 36.88 -24.25 -29.90
CA LYS A 21 36.10 -25.08 -28.96
C LYS A 21 36.45 -24.76 -27.51
N PHE A 22 37.73 -24.56 -27.20
CA PHE A 22 38.18 -24.16 -25.87
C PHE A 22 37.66 -22.77 -25.47
N ILE A 23 37.77 -21.78 -26.36
CA ILE A 23 37.23 -20.43 -26.13
C ILE A 23 35.71 -20.47 -25.93
N GLU A 24 34.97 -21.24 -26.73
CA GLU A 24 33.52 -21.39 -26.61
C GLU A 24 33.13 -22.00 -25.26
N ILE A 25 33.83 -23.05 -24.81
CA ILE A 25 33.59 -23.66 -23.50
C ILE A 25 33.79 -22.62 -22.38
N ILE A 26 34.92 -21.89 -22.39
CA ILE A 26 35.18 -20.85 -21.38
C ILE A 26 34.13 -19.74 -21.44
N SER A 27 33.78 -19.30 -22.65
CA SER A 27 32.81 -18.22 -22.85
C SER A 27 31.42 -18.59 -22.34
N ILE A 28 31.01 -19.85 -22.49
CA ILE A 28 29.74 -20.35 -21.96
C ILE A 28 29.75 -20.35 -20.42
N GLU A 29 30.83 -20.79 -19.78
CA GLU A 29 30.92 -20.76 -18.32
C GLU A 29 31.01 -19.32 -17.79
N GLU A 30 31.77 -18.45 -18.45
CA GLU A 30 31.83 -17.03 -18.13
C GLU A 30 30.44 -16.37 -18.27
N PHE A 31 29.73 -16.64 -19.37
CA PHE A 31 28.36 -16.14 -19.57
C PHE A 31 27.39 -16.60 -18.48
N ARG A 32 27.48 -17.86 -18.05
CA ARG A 32 26.65 -18.38 -16.94
C ARG A 32 26.96 -17.66 -15.63
N ILE A 33 28.24 -17.42 -15.34
CA ILE A 33 28.65 -16.67 -14.14
C ILE A 33 28.10 -15.25 -14.20
N TRP A 34 28.25 -14.56 -15.34
CA TRP A 34 27.72 -13.21 -15.51
C TRP A 34 26.21 -13.13 -15.34
N LYS A 35 25.46 -14.11 -15.86
CA LYS A 35 24.00 -14.18 -15.63
C LYS A 35 23.64 -14.30 -14.15
N VAL A 36 24.29 -15.22 -13.43
CA VAL A 36 24.03 -15.40 -11.99
C VAL A 36 24.43 -14.14 -11.21
N LEU A 37 25.52 -13.49 -11.60
CA LEU A 37 26.00 -12.28 -10.93
C LEU A 37 25.06 -11.09 -11.19
N GLU A 38 24.49 -11.00 -12.40
CA GLU A 38 23.44 -10.05 -12.74
C GLU A 38 22.18 -10.28 -11.89
N ASP A 39 21.70 -11.52 -11.77
CA ASP A 39 20.55 -11.87 -10.93
C ASP A 39 20.79 -11.51 -9.46
N ILE A 40 21.98 -11.79 -8.92
CA ILE A 40 22.37 -11.41 -7.55
C ILE A 40 22.36 -9.90 -7.40
N TYR A 41 22.91 -9.15 -8.35
CA TYR A 41 22.93 -7.69 -8.30
C TYR A 41 21.50 -7.12 -8.26
N TYR A 42 20.61 -7.59 -9.14
CA TYR A 42 19.22 -7.11 -9.17
C TYR A 42 18.37 -7.58 -7.99
N SER A 43 18.76 -8.67 -7.31
CA SER A 43 18.06 -9.15 -6.11
C SER A 43 18.14 -8.20 -4.91
N ALA A 44 19.06 -7.22 -4.93
CA ALA A 44 19.26 -6.27 -3.84
C ALA A 44 18.37 -5.02 -3.93
N TYR A 45 17.70 -4.76 -5.06
CA TYR A 45 16.93 -3.55 -5.28
C TYR A 45 15.43 -3.82 -5.22
N LEU A 46 14.69 -2.99 -4.51
CA LEU A 46 13.23 -3.13 -4.34
C LEU A 46 12.48 -3.24 -5.68
N ASP A 47 12.94 -2.52 -6.70
CA ASP A 47 12.30 -2.49 -8.01
C ASP A 47 12.48 -3.78 -8.82
N THR A 48 13.58 -4.50 -8.63
CA THR A 48 13.96 -5.66 -9.46
C THR A 48 13.98 -6.98 -8.71
N ALA A 49 14.05 -6.96 -7.38
CA ALA A 49 14.02 -8.16 -6.55
C ALA A 49 12.68 -8.88 -6.66
N THR A 50 12.72 -10.22 -6.63
CA THR A 50 11.56 -11.12 -6.67
C THR A 50 11.67 -12.23 -5.62
N GLY A 51 10.53 -12.84 -5.27
CA GLY A 51 10.43 -13.91 -4.28
C GLY A 51 11.10 -13.57 -2.94
N GLN A 52 11.85 -14.54 -2.40
CA GLN A 52 12.51 -14.40 -1.08
C GLN A 52 13.45 -13.20 -0.98
N SER A 53 14.10 -12.79 -2.09
CA SER A 53 14.98 -11.63 -2.09
C SER A 53 14.18 -10.33 -1.88
N LEU A 54 13.00 -10.22 -2.50
CA LEU A 54 12.09 -9.09 -2.27
C LEU A 54 11.63 -9.06 -0.81
N ASP A 55 11.27 -10.22 -0.25
CA ASP A 55 10.85 -10.32 1.15
C ASP A 55 11.96 -9.84 2.11
N ASN A 56 13.21 -10.22 1.84
CA ASN A 56 14.37 -9.78 2.62
C ASN A 56 14.57 -8.25 2.51
N VAL A 57 14.47 -7.68 1.31
CA VAL A 57 14.60 -6.23 1.10
C VAL A 57 13.49 -5.47 1.83
N VAL A 58 12.24 -5.93 1.71
CA VAL A 58 11.07 -5.29 2.31
C VAL A 58 11.05 -5.46 3.84
N SER A 59 11.62 -6.55 4.37
CA SER A 59 11.78 -6.75 5.82
C SER A 59 12.64 -5.68 6.50
N LEU A 60 13.56 -5.03 5.78
CA LEU A 60 14.35 -3.91 6.30
C LEU A 60 13.46 -2.69 6.63
N LEU A 61 12.31 -2.57 5.97
CA LEU A 61 11.28 -1.56 6.24
C LEU A 61 10.31 -2.00 7.34
N GLY A 62 10.49 -3.18 7.94
CA GLY A 62 9.56 -3.73 8.94
C GLY A 62 8.25 -4.25 8.35
N ILE A 63 8.19 -4.48 7.04
CA ILE A 63 7.03 -5.01 6.34
C ILE A 63 7.25 -6.51 6.07
N THR A 64 6.22 -7.32 6.31
CA THR A 64 6.19 -8.74 5.95
C THR A 64 5.10 -9.01 4.91
N ARG A 65 5.32 -10.01 4.04
CA ARG A 65 4.33 -10.45 3.06
C ARG A 65 3.08 -10.99 3.75
N ARG A 66 1.92 -10.76 3.13
CA ARG A 66 0.68 -11.44 3.54
C ARG A 66 0.65 -12.82 2.90
N GLU A 67 0.59 -13.84 3.74
CA GLU A 67 0.49 -15.24 3.32
C GLU A 67 -0.91 -15.56 2.81
N ALA A 68 -1.04 -16.64 2.04
CA ALA A 68 -2.35 -17.12 1.60
C ALA A 68 -3.21 -17.55 2.81
N GLU A 69 -4.48 -17.16 2.79
CA GLU A 69 -5.44 -17.50 3.85
C GLU A 69 -6.16 -18.81 3.52
N ARG A 70 -6.39 -19.64 4.54
CA ARG A 70 -7.12 -20.91 4.42
C ARG A 70 -8.62 -20.67 4.52
N SER A 71 -9.37 -21.32 3.65
CA SER A 71 -10.84 -21.30 3.76
C SER A 71 -11.28 -22.15 4.94
N GLN A 72 -12.37 -21.73 5.59
CA GLN A 72 -12.95 -22.42 6.74
C GLN A 72 -14.42 -22.73 6.50
N GLY A 73 -14.89 -23.82 7.09
CA GLY A 73 -16.26 -24.25 6.96
C GLY A 73 -16.60 -25.43 7.88
N THR A 74 -17.82 -25.93 7.73
CA THR A 74 -18.31 -27.09 8.47
C THR A 74 -18.46 -28.27 7.52
N VAL A 75 -18.01 -29.44 7.96
CA VAL A 75 -18.22 -30.71 7.27
C VAL A 75 -19.08 -31.64 8.09
N ARG A 76 -19.89 -32.42 7.40
CA ARG A 76 -20.81 -33.40 7.96
C ARG A 76 -20.38 -34.79 7.56
N PHE A 77 -20.15 -35.65 8.54
CA PHE A 77 -19.88 -37.06 8.36
C PHE A 77 -21.17 -37.86 8.57
N TYR A 78 -21.44 -38.87 7.74
CA TYR A 78 -22.70 -39.61 7.75
C TYR A 78 -22.47 -41.09 7.97
N THR A 79 -23.28 -41.75 8.81
CA THR A 79 -23.13 -43.17 9.13
C THR A 79 -23.73 -44.13 8.09
N GLY A 80 -24.23 -43.61 6.96
CA GLY A 80 -25.02 -44.35 5.96
C GLY A 80 -26.52 -44.39 6.31
N ASP A 81 -27.21 -45.47 5.94
CA ASP A 81 -28.66 -45.64 6.16
C ASP A 81 -29.02 -46.15 7.58
N ALA A 82 -28.03 -46.41 8.43
CA ALA A 82 -28.23 -46.95 9.78
C ALA A 82 -27.31 -46.26 10.81
N PRO A 83 -27.77 -46.09 12.06
CA PRO A 83 -26.95 -45.55 13.13
C PRO A 83 -25.92 -46.59 13.58
N ILE A 84 -24.83 -46.13 14.20
CA ILE A 84 -23.83 -47.05 14.75
C ILE A 84 -24.40 -47.90 15.89
N ALA A 85 -23.83 -49.10 16.07
CA ALA A 85 -24.27 -50.06 17.07
C ALA A 85 -23.98 -49.56 18.49
N SER A 86 -24.86 -49.89 19.44
CA SER A 86 -24.67 -49.57 20.85
C SER A 86 -23.34 -50.13 21.37
N GLY A 87 -22.58 -49.31 22.10
CA GLY A 87 -21.24 -49.64 22.60
C GLY A 87 -20.10 -49.49 21.58
N SER A 88 -20.38 -49.01 20.37
CA SER A 88 -19.36 -48.62 19.37
C SER A 88 -19.24 -47.11 19.30
N SER A 89 -18.06 -46.59 19.00
CA SER A 89 -17.84 -45.19 18.66
C SER A 89 -16.80 -45.06 17.54
N ILE A 90 -16.91 -44.01 16.74
CA ILE A 90 -15.96 -43.73 15.66
C ILE A 90 -15.32 -42.36 15.89
N PRO A 91 -14.03 -42.30 16.29
CA PRO A 91 -13.34 -41.03 16.46
C PRO A 91 -12.92 -40.45 15.12
N ILE A 92 -13.19 -39.16 14.94
CA ILE A 92 -12.71 -38.31 13.85
C ILE A 92 -11.75 -37.33 14.48
N LEU A 93 -10.45 -37.55 14.26
CA LEU A 93 -9.41 -36.73 14.86
C LEU A 93 -9.22 -35.45 14.04
N SER A 94 -8.78 -34.38 14.69
CA SER A 94 -8.20 -33.21 14.05
C SER A 94 -7.06 -33.64 13.13
N GLY A 95 -7.01 -33.06 11.93
CA GLY A 95 -6.05 -33.42 10.88
C GLY A 95 -6.51 -34.57 9.98
N SER A 96 -7.74 -35.06 10.14
CA SER A 96 -8.33 -36.03 9.20
C SER A 96 -8.53 -35.37 7.84
N ILE A 97 -8.05 -36.00 6.76
CA ILE A 97 -8.08 -35.42 5.42
C ILE A 97 -9.41 -35.71 4.74
N ILE A 98 -10.04 -34.67 4.19
CA ILE A 98 -11.24 -34.78 3.37
C ILE A 98 -11.03 -34.02 2.05
N MET A 99 -11.69 -34.45 0.98
CA MET A 99 -11.41 -33.92 -0.36
C MET A 99 -12.66 -33.72 -1.21
N THR A 100 -12.56 -32.81 -2.18
CA THR A 100 -13.55 -32.67 -3.26
C THR A 100 -13.45 -33.80 -4.28
N SER A 101 -14.50 -33.97 -5.09
CA SER A 101 -14.56 -35.00 -6.11
C SER A 101 -13.54 -34.76 -7.25
N PRO A 102 -12.93 -35.82 -7.83
CA PRO A 102 -12.07 -35.73 -9.02
C PRO A 102 -12.75 -35.02 -10.21
N PRO A 103 -11.99 -34.40 -11.15
CA PRO A 103 -10.55 -34.56 -11.39
C PRO A 103 -9.62 -33.59 -10.65
N ASN A 104 -10.13 -32.49 -10.09
CA ASN A 104 -9.34 -31.50 -9.35
C ASN A 104 -9.70 -31.59 -7.85
N SER A 105 -9.23 -32.64 -7.19
CA SER A 105 -9.49 -32.85 -5.77
C SER A 105 -8.70 -31.85 -4.94
N LEU A 106 -9.41 -30.96 -4.25
CA LEU A 106 -8.87 -30.05 -3.26
C LEU A 106 -8.89 -30.74 -1.89
N GLU A 107 -7.83 -30.53 -1.11
CA GLU A 107 -7.65 -31.17 0.20
C GLU A 107 -8.00 -30.21 1.34
N PHE A 108 -8.75 -30.73 2.30
CA PHE A 108 -9.17 -30.07 3.53
C PHE A 108 -8.82 -30.96 4.73
N GLN A 109 -8.77 -30.38 5.91
CA GLN A 109 -8.50 -31.07 7.17
C GLN A 109 -9.47 -30.64 8.27
N THR A 110 -9.87 -31.58 9.13
CA THR A 110 -10.62 -31.26 10.36
C THR A 110 -9.75 -30.49 11.36
N ILE A 111 -10.33 -29.52 12.06
CA ILE A 111 -9.61 -28.70 13.07
C ILE A 111 -9.91 -29.08 14.51
N GLU A 112 -10.84 -30.01 14.71
CA GLU A 112 -11.29 -30.46 16.02
C GLU A 112 -11.50 -31.97 16.04
N ASP A 113 -11.39 -32.56 17.23
CA ASP A 113 -11.69 -33.95 17.49
C ASP A 113 -13.20 -34.09 17.72
N VAL A 114 -13.84 -34.96 16.94
CA VAL A 114 -15.28 -35.25 17.03
C VAL A 114 -15.48 -36.75 17.09
N GLU A 115 -16.46 -37.21 17.85
CA GLU A 115 -16.77 -38.63 17.97
C GLU A 115 -18.19 -38.92 17.50
N VAL A 116 -18.33 -39.89 16.60
CA VAL A 116 -19.64 -40.44 16.26
C VAL A 116 -20.02 -41.41 17.37
N VAL A 117 -21.08 -41.06 18.11
CA VAL A 117 -21.62 -41.84 19.23
C VAL A 117 -23.00 -42.43 18.89
N PRO A 118 -23.39 -43.58 19.49
CA PRO A 118 -24.63 -44.28 19.12
C PRO A 118 -25.91 -43.58 19.64
N TYR A 119 -25.76 -42.74 20.66
CA TYR A 119 -26.82 -41.97 21.30
C TYR A 119 -26.30 -40.59 21.62
N ILE A 120 -27.08 -39.57 21.28
CA ILE A 120 -26.84 -38.19 21.69
C ILE A 120 -27.93 -37.77 22.65
N TYR A 121 -27.53 -37.04 23.69
CA TYR A 121 -28.41 -36.45 24.69
C TYR A 121 -28.20 -34.94 24.62
N ASP A 122 -29.13 -34.24 23.99
CA ASP A 122 -29.04 -32.79 23.78
C ASP A 122 -30.18 -32.07 24.49
N GLU A 123 -29.86 -30.89 25.01
CA GLU A 123 -30.83 -29.88 25.43
C GLU A 123 -31.17 -29.01 24.22
N ILE A 124 -32.44 -28.99 23.81
CA ILE A 124 -32.90 -28.31 22.59
C ILE A 124 -34.15 -27.49 22.89
N ASP A 125 -34.20 -26.29 22.32
CA ASP A 125 -35.37 -25.42 22.41
C ASP A 125 -36.55 -25.97 21.61
N LEU A 126 -37.74 -25.85 22.20
CA LEU A 126 -39.00 -26.20 21.55
C LEU A 126 -39.41 -25.09 20.56
N ILE A 127 -39.74 -25.48 19.32
CA ILE A 127 -40.19 -24.55 18.28
C ILE A 127 -41.65 -24.86 17.91
N GLU A 128 -42.49 -23.82 17.86
CA GLU A 128 -43.90 -23.91 17.43
C GLU A 128 -44.05 -23.65 15.93
N GLU A 129 -44.84 -24.49 15.25
CA GLU A 129 -45.21 -24.33 13.84
C GLU A 129 -46.57 -23.62 13.70
N GLU A 130 -46.86 -23.00 12.54
CA GLU A 130 -48.11 -22.25 12.25
C GLU A 130 -49.41 -23.06 12.44
N SER A 131 -49.32 -24.38 12.62
CA SER A 131 -50.43 -25.31 12.79
C SER A 131 -50.70 -25.75 14.25
N GLY A 132 -49.93 -25.24 15.23
CA GLY A 132 -50.00 -25.67 16.63
C GLY A 132 -49.29 -27.00 16.92
N ASN A 133 -48.47 -27.47 15.98
CA ASN A 133 -47.54 -28.58 16.17
C ASN A 133 -46.19 -28.05 16.65
N TYR A 134 -45.48 -28.86 17.44
CA TYR A 134 -44.15 -28.51 17.95
C TYR A 134 -43.08 -29.44 17.37
N PHE A 135 -41.89 -28.90 17.13
CA PHE A 135 -40.71 -29.69 16.77
C PHE A 135 -39.44 -29.16 17.45
N VAL A 136 -38.44 -30.02 17.54
CA VAL A 136 -37.08 -29.68 17.97
C VAL A 136 -36.13 -29.88 16.79
N THR A 137 -35.09 -29.06 16.70
CA THR A 137 -34.08 -29.16 15.63
C THR A 137 -32.76 -29.63 16.22
N ALA A 138 -32.37 -30.86 15.90
CA ALA A 138 -31.07 -31.40 16.25
C ALA A 138 -29.96 -30.81 15.36
N GLN A 139 -28.74 -30.74 15.88
CA GLN A 139 -27.57 -30.38 15.07
C GLN A 139 -27.28 -31.46 14.01
N ASN A 140 -27.50 -32.72 14.36
CA ASN A 140 -27.22 -33.87 13.52
C ASN A 140 -28.47 -34.37 12.78
N LEU A 141 -28.27 -35.06 11.65
CA LEU A 141 -29.34 -35.87 11.08
C LEU A 141 -29.72 -36.97 12.06
N VAL A 142 -31.02 -37.18 12.22
CA VAL A 142 -31.59 -38.08 13.21
C VAL A 142 -32.08 -39.34 12.49
N TYR A 143 -31.71 -40.52 13.00
CA TYR A 143 -32.27 -41.80 12.55
C TYR A 143 -33.61 -42.06 13.22
N SER A 144 -33.59 -42.05 14.55
CA SER A 144 -34.74 -42.29 15.39
C SER A 144 -34.60 -41.48 16.68
N CYS A 145 -35.71 -40.93 17.13
CA CYS A 145 -35.81 -40.40 18.48
C CYS A 145 -36.19 -41.54 19.40
N ASP A 146 -35.38 -41.80 20.43
CA ASP A 146 -35.70 -42.82 21.43
C ASP A 146 -36.66 -42.23 22.45
N PHE A 147 -36.31 -41.05 23.00
CA PHE A 147 -37.07 -40.43 24.07
C PHE A 147 -36.94 -38.91 24.06
N ILE A 148 -37.99 -38.25 24.55
CA ILE A 148 -38.04 -36.80 24.76
C ILE A 148 -38.48 -36.57 26.20
N TYR A 149 -37.80 -35.68 26.91
CA TYR A 149 -38.00 -35.41 28.33
C TYR A 149 -38.06 -33.90 28.59
N VAL A 150 -38.80 -33.51 29.62
CA VAL A 150 -38.89 -32.11 30.09
C VAL A 150 -38.11 -31.92 31.40
N SER A 151 -37.19 -32.84 31.70
CA SER A 151 -36.36 -32.80 32.92
C SER A 151 -34.93 -33.33 32.65
N GLU A 152 -33.95 -32.82 33.40
CA GLU A 152 -32.51 -33.03 33.22
C GLU A 152 -32.02 -34.49 33.34
N LEU A 153 -32.83 -35.43 33.85
CA LEU A 153 -32.39 -36.82 34.11
C LEU A 153 -33.48 -37.84 33.72
N PRO A 154 -33.16 -38.90 32.94
CA PRO A 154 -34.13 -39.86 32.39
C PRO A 154 -34.73 -40.86 33.41
N ASN A 155 -34.69 -40.56 34.71
CA ASN A 155 -34.82 -41.55 35.78
C ASN A 155 -36.16 -41.56 36.54
N ARG A 156 -37.27 -41.16 35.91
CA ARG A 156 -38.60 -41.40 36.47
C ARG A 156 -39.53 -42.11 35.50
N GLU A 157 -40.01 -43.28 35.92
CA GLU A 157 -41.30 -43.84 35.46
C GLU A 157 -42.38 -42.78 35.72
N GLY A 158 -42.64 -41.89 34.75
CA GLY A 158 -43.54 -40.76 34.90
C GLY A 158 -43.14 -39.51 34.12
N ASP A 159 -41.93 -39.44 33.57
CA ASP A 159 -41.59 -38.38 32.62
C ASP A 159 -42.29 -38.65 31.29
N ASN A 160 -42.89 -37.62 30.70
CA ASN A 160 -43.70 -37.73 29.50
C ASN A 160 -42.85 -38.21 28.32
N LEU A 161 -42.87 -39.51 28.06
CA LEU A 161 -42.19 -40.15 26.94
C LEU A 161 -43.00 -39.88 25.67
N PHE A 162 -42.55 -38.89 24.88
CA PHE A 162 -43.13 -38.63 23.55
C PHE A 162 -42.38 -39.41 22.49
N SER A 163 -43.12 -39.97 21.52
CA SER A 163 -42.54 -40.43 20.26
C SER A 163 -42.51 -39.27 19.27
N GLY A 164 -41.37 -39.07 18.61
CA GLY A 164 -41.23 -38.07 17.56
C GLY A 164 -41.29 -38.66 16.16
N LEU A 165 -41.98 -38.01 15.21
CA LEU A 165 -41.74 -38.27 13.79
C LEU A 165 -40.45 -37.55 13.40
N VAL A 166 -39.51 -38.26 12.79
CA VAL A 166 -38.21 -37.70 12.41
C VAL A 166 -38.21 -37.34 10.92
N GLU A 167 -37.77 -36.13 10.60
CA GLU A 167 -37.52 -35.65 9.25
C GLU A 167 -36.17 -34.91 9.23
N GLU A 168 -35.13 -35.58 8.71
CA GLU A 168 -33.76 -35.06 8.69
C GLU A 168 -33.24 -34.65 10.08
N GLN A 169 -33.15 -33.36 10.37
CA GLN A 169 -32.73 -32.79 11.66
C GLN A 169 -33.92 -32.47 12.59
N ARG A 170 -35.15 -32.51 12.07
CA ARG A 170 -36.35 -32.14 12.82
C ARG A 170 -37.00 -33.35 13.44
N ILE A 171 -37.37 -33.23 14.71
CA ILE A 171 -38.15 -34.23 15.43
C ILE A 171 -39.48 -33.59 15.81
N TYR A 172 -40.55 -33.99 15.13
CA TYR A 172 -41.91 -33.50 15.40
C TYR A 172 -42.53 -34.26 16.55
N LEU A 173 -43.12 -33.54 17.49
CA LEU A 173 -43.68 -34.10 18.70
C LEU A 173 -45.10 -34.64 18.44
N SER A 174 -45.36 -35.90 18.81
CA SER A 174 -46.72 -36.45 18.83
C SER A 174 -47.32 -36.38 20.24
N GLY A 175 -48.01 -35.27 20.54
CA GLY A 175 -48.72 -35.10 21.81
C GLY A 175 -48.88 -33.63 22.22
N SER A 176 -49.76 -33.38 23.17
CA SER A 176 -49.88 -32.07 23.83
C SER A 176 -48.84 -31.97 24.93
N LEU A 177 -47.81 -31.15 24.73
CA LEU A 177 -46.82 -30.83 25.74
C LEU A 177 -47.42 -29.76 26.67
N GLU A 178 -47.56 -30.05 27.96
CA GLU A 178 -47.95 -29.04 28.97
C GLU A 178 -46.77 -28.15 29.40
N SER A 179 -45.72 -28.04 28.57
CA SER A 179 -44.59 -27.14 28.85
C SER A 179 -44.84 -25.76 28.25
N SER A 180 -44.30 -24.72 28.88
CA SER A 180 -44.31 -23.38 28.31
C SER A 180 -43.45 -23.37 27.04
N ILE A 181 -43.84 -22.58 26.04
CA ILE A 181 -42.93 -22.18 24.95
C ILE A 181 -41.73 -21.48 25.61
N GLY A 182 -40.52 -22.02 25.44
CA GLY A 182 -39.28 -21.49 26.00
C GLY A 182 -38.64 -22.32 27.13
N ASP A 183 -39.27 -23.42 27.57
CA ASP A 183 -38.60 -24.38 28.45
C ASP A 183 -37.71 -25.33 27.63
N PRO A 184 -36.46 -25.62 28.06
CA PRO A 184 -35.59 -26.55 27.35
C PRO A 184 -36.13 -27.98 27.42
N VAL A 185 -36.05 -28.68 26.29
CA VAL A 185 -36.45 -30.09 26.18
C VAL A 185 -35.21 -30.94 25.94
N TYR A 186 -35.10 -32.04 26.68
CA TYR A 186 -34.01 -32.98 26.53
C TYR A 186 -34.42 -34.09 25.57
N VAL A 187 -33.60 -34.33 24.56
CA VAL A 187 -33.86 -35.33 23.54
C VAL A 187 -32.76 -36.38 23.57
N SER A 188 -33.17 -37.65 23.61
CA SER A 188 -32.29 -38.78 23.34
C SER A 188 -32.60 -39.32 21.96
N TYR A 189 -31.61 -39.25 21.07
CA TYR A 189 -31.77 -39.69 19.70
C TYR A 189 -30.54 -40.44 19.18
N ARG A 190 -30.76 -41.21 18.13
CA ARG A 190 -29.72 -41.94 17.41
C ARG A 190 -29.31 -41.12 16.19
N PRO A 191 -28.07 -40.61 16.11
CA PRO A 191 -27.63 -39.80 14.98
C PRO A 191 -27.33 -40.65 13.74
N LEU A 192 -27.53 -40.05 12.56
CA LEU A 192 -27.01 -40.50 11.27
C LEU A 192 -25.85 -39.63 10.79
N SER A 193 -25.56 -38.52 11.46
CA SER A 193 -24.43 -37.67 11.10
C SER A 193 -23.75 -37.06 12.31
N VAL A 194 -22.55 -36.52 12.09
CA VAL A 194 -21.87 -35.63 13.01
C VAL A 194 -21.20 -34.49 12.26
N ASP A 195 -21.30 -33.28 12.77
CA ASP A 195 -20.63 -32.10 12.21
C ASP A 195 -19.26 -31.90 12.86
N ALA A 196 -18.29 -31.47 12.05
CA ALA A 196 -16.98 -31.04 12.51
C ALA A 196 -16.55 -29.80 11.74
N LYS A 197 -15.82 -28.91 12.41
CA LYS A 197 -15.14 -27.81 11.73
C LYS A 197 -13.96 -28.32 10.93
N ALA A 198 -13.75 -27.72 9.76
CA ALA A 198 -12.61 -28.01 8.90
C ALA A 198 -12.11 -26.75 8.21
N GLU A 199 -10.88 -26.82 7.74
CA GLU A 199 -10.22 -25.79 6.94
C GLU A 199 -9.53 -26.41 5.74
N SER A 200 -9.24 -25.59 4.72
CA SER A 200 -8.41 -26.02 3.60
C SER A 200 -6.99 -26.34 4.05
N ARG A 201 -6.35 -27.33 3.42
CA ARG A 201 -4.97 -27.70 3.75
C ARG A 201 -3.98 -26.62 3.29
N PHE A 202 -4.29 -25.95 2.20
CA PHE A 202 -3.52 -24.86 1.62
C PHE A 202 -4.37 -23.59 1.56
N GLY A 203 -3.71 -22.43 1.56
CA GLY A 203 -4.41 -21.16 1.34
C GLY A 203 -4.67 -20.93 -0.15
N GLY A 204 -5.63 -20.06 -0.45
CA GLY A 204 -5.99 -19.70 -1.82
C GLY A 204 -7.50 -19.58 -2.01
N SER A 205 -7.88 -18.70 -2.94
CA SER A 205 -9.27 -18.43 -3.30
C SER A 205 -9.96 -19.63 -3.95
N GLU A 206 -9.18 -20.53 -4.55
CA GLU A 206 -9.63 -21.81 -5.11
C GLU A 206 -10.23 -22.77 -4.06
N TYR A 207 -9.90 -22.59 -2.77
CA TYR A 207 -10.48 -23.38 -1.68
C TYR A 207 -11.83 -22.83 -1.19
N ASN A 208 -12.35 -21.76 -1.79
CA ASN A 208 -13.71 -21.28 -1.56
C ASN A 208 -14.70 -22.11 -2.40
N ILE A 209 -15.10 -23.25 -1.85
CA ILE A 209 -15.96 -24.23 -2.53
C ILE A 209 -17.43 -24.05 -2.14
N ASN A 210 -18.35 -24.39 -3.04
CA ASN A 210 -19.78 -24.38 -2.72
C ASN A 210 -20.14 -25.54 -1.78
N ALA A 211 -21.35 -25.47 -1.22
CA ALA A 211 -21.93 -26.61 -0.49
C ALA A 211 -21.94 -27.89 -1.36
N ASN A 212 -21.71 -29.02 -0.70
CA ASN A 212 -21.75 -30.39 -1.24
C ASN A 212 -20.66 -30.72 -2.28
N GLU A 213 -19.52 -30.05 -2.26
CA GLU A 213 -18.37 -30.37 -3.11
C GLU A 213 -17.39 -31.38 -2.46
N ILE A 214 -17.28 -31.40 -1.12
CA ILE A 214 -16.50 -32.39 -0.37
C ILE A 214 -17.25 -33.73 -0.39
N SER A 215 -16.54 -34.82 -0.70
CA SER A 215 -17.16 -36.16 -0.83
C SER A 215 -16.26 -37.33 -0.45
N ILE A 216 -14.96 -37.10 -0.24
CA ILE A 216 -13.97 -38.16 0.01
C ILE A 216 -13.32 -37.96 1.38
N ILE A 217 -13.06 -39.06 2.10
CA ILE A 217 -12.34 -39.09 3.39
C ILE A 217 -11.07 -39.94 3.23
N GLN A 218 -9.95 -39.52 3.83
CA GLN A 218 -8.69 -40.25 3.87
C GLN A 218 -8.09 -40.42 5.28
N PRO A 219 -7.50 -41.60 5.61
CA PRO A 219 -7.48 -42.80 4.77
C PRO A 219 -8.89 -43.39 4.63
N PHE A 220 -9.14 -44.10 3.52
CA PHE A 220 -10.41 -44.80 3.32
C PHE A 220 -10.62 -45.75 4.49
N VAL A 221 -11.47 -45.35 5.45
CA VAL A 221 -11.75 -46.18 6.62
C VAL A 221 -12.57 -47.34 6.07
N ASN A 222 -12.02 -48.55 6.17
CA ASN A 222 -12.59 -49.78 5.61
C ASN A 222 -13.91 -50.13 6.30
N SER A 223 -14.97 -49.43 5.95
CA SER A 223 -16.33 -49.70 6.32
C SER A 223 -17.21 -48.79 5.47
N ASN A 224 -18.24 -49.33 4.83
CA ASN A 224 -19.30 -48.57 4.15
C ASN A 224 -20.15 -47.75 5.16
N LEU A 225 -19.52 -47.19 6.19
CA LEU A 225 -20.11 -46.61 7.38
C LEU A 225 -19.85 -45.12 7.47
N LEU A 226 -18.97 -44.50 6.68
CA LEU A 226 -18.80 -43.04 6.70
C LEU A 226 -18.71 -42.45 5.29
N THR A 227 -19.62 -41.54 4.97
CA THR A 227 -19.46 -40.57 3.86
C THR A 227 -19.31 -39.16 4.45
N VAL A 228 -18.86 -38.20 3.64
CA VAL A 228 -18.69 -36.81 4.07
C VAL A 228 -19.34 -35.86 3.05
N SER A 229 -19.83 -34.73 3.53
CA SER A 229 -20.21 -33.58 2.71
C SER A 229 -19.87 -32.28 3.44
N ASN A 230 -19.97 -31.15 2.75
CA ASN A 230 -20.02 -29.84 3.38
C ASN A 230 -21.41 -29.22 3.15
N PRO A 231 -22.29 -29.17 4.16
CA PRO A 231 -23.65 -28.62 3.99
C PRO A 231 -23.69 -27.13 3.61
N ALA A 232 -22.63 -26.38 3.94
CA ALA A 232 -22.45 -24.97 3.61
C ALA A 232 -21.15 -24.74 2.82
N PRO A 233 -21.02 -23.61 2.11
CA PRO A 233 -19.78 -23.23 1.45
C PRO A 233 -18.61 -23.09 2.43
N PHE A 234 -17.39 -23.25 1.90
CA PHE A 234 -16.18 -22.82 2.59
C PHE A 234 -15.80 -21.43 2.09
N GLU A 235 -15.41 -20.55 3.00
CA GLU A 235 -15.14 -19.14 2.71
C GLU A 235 -13.87 -18.67 3.44
N GLY A 236 -13.34 -17.50 3.06
CA GLY A 236 -12.15 -16.91 3.69
C GLY A 236 -10.82 -17.40 3.13
N GLY A 237 -10.82 -18.24 2.08
CA GLY A 237 -9.62 -18.54 1.33
C GLY A 237 -9.21 -17.33 0.48
N ASP A 238 -7.97 -16.90 0.60
CA ASP A 238 -7.41 -15.80 -0.19
C ASP A 238 -6.00 -16.12 -0.67
N GLU A 239 -5.60 -15.50 -1.78
CA GLU A 239 -4.30 -15.68 -2.38
C GLU A 239 -3.20 -15.02 -1.55
N ALA A 240 -1.97 -15.55 -1.64
CA ALA A 240 -0.81 -14.85 -1.10
C ALA A 240 -0.58 -13.53 -1.86
N GLU A 241 -0.12 -12.50 -1.15
CA GLU A 241 0.24 -11.21 -1.76
C GLU A 241 1.34 -11.42 -2.81
N THR A 242 1.13 -10.89 -4.01
CA THR A 242 2.08 -11.00 -5.12
C THR A 242 3.31 -10.12 -4.93
N ASP A 243 4.39 -10.40 -5.67
CA ASP A 243 5.58 -9.55 -5.65
C ASP A 243 5.30 -8.10 -6.07
N GLU A 244 4.35 -7.90 -6.99
CA GLU A 244 3.97 -6.56 -7.45
C GLU A 244 3.22 -5.78 -6.37
N GLU A 245 2.26 -6.41 -5.70
CA GLU A 245 1.50 -5.81 -4.61
C GLU A 245 2.39 -5.50 -3.40
N LEU A 246 3.24 -6.45 -2.99
CA LEU A 246 4.19 -6.26 -1.88
C LEU A 246 5.13 -5.08 -2.17
N ARG A 247 5.66 -4.99 -3.40
CA ARG A 247 6.52 -3.89 -3.83
C ARG A 247 5.81 -2.55 -3.79
N LEU A 248 4.58 -2.50 -4.31
CA LEU A 248 3.77 -1.27 -4.29
C LEU A 248 3.49 -0.83 -2.85
N ARG A 249 3.12 -1.76 -1.97
CA ARG A 249 2.90 -1.49 -0.55
C ARG A 249 4.17 -0.99 0.14
N ALA A 250 5.32 -1.60 -0.13
CA ALA A 250 6.61 -1.17 0.40
C ALA A 250 7.01 0.24 -0.06
N LYS A 251 6.76 0.59 -1.32
CA LYS A 251 6.98 1.95 -1.84
C LYS A 251 6.09 2.98 -1.15
N ASN A 252 4.80 2.66 -1.00
CA ASN A 252 3.85 3.56 -0.34
C ASN A 252 4.19 3.78 1.14
N PHE A 253 4.66 2.74 1.83
CA PHE A 253 5.12 2.82 3.22
C PHE A 253 6.43 3.62 3.36
N SER A 254 7.38 3.44 2.44
CA SER A 254 8.58 4.28 2.39
C SER A 254 8.22 5.76 2.13
N ALA A 255 7.28 6.01 1.23
CA ALA A 255 6.78 7.36 0.96
C ALA A 255 6.03 7.98 2.15
N SER A 256 5.45 7.19 3.06
CA SER A 256 4.79 7.71 4.25
C SER A 256 5.78 8.20 5.32
N PHE A 257 7.03 7.71 5.34
CA PHE A 257 8.08 8.27 6.20
C PHE A 257 8.55 9.67 5.75
N GLY A 258 8.37 10.00 4.48
CA GLY A 258 8.75 11.30 3.90
C GLY A 258 7.61 12.32 3.86
N ARG A 259 6.56 12.17 4.68
CA ARG A 259 5.38 13.05 4.73
C ARG A 259 5.09 13.47 6.17
N GLY A 260 4.39 14.58 6.37
CA GLY A 260 3.98 15.03 7.69
C GLY A 260 5.00 15.84 8.49
N THR A 261 6.18 16.14 7.92
CA THR A 261 7.14 17.10 8.49
C THR A 261 7.20 18.35 7.62
N VAL A 262 7.60 19.49 8.20
CA VAL A 262 7.80 20.74 7.45
C VAL A 262 8.81 20.54 6.32
N ASP A 263 9.95 19.93 6.62
CA ASP A 263 11.01 19.69 5.63
C ASP A 263 10.53 18.83 4.46
N SER A 264 9.69 17.83 4.74
CA SER A 264 9.07 17.00 3.70
C SER A 264 8.13 17.79 2.78
N ILE A 265 7.32 18.69 3.35
CA ILE A 265 6.39 19.52 2.59
C ILE A 265 7.18 20.56 1.77
N ILE A 266 8.19 21.20 2.35
CA ILE A 266 9.08 22.16 1.68
C ILE A 266 9.80 21.48 0.51
N ALA A 267 10.36 20.29 0.71
CA ALA A 267 11.07 19.55 -0.34
C ALA A 267 10.13 19.14 -1.48
N ALA A 268 8.90 18.71 -1.16
CA ALA A 268 7.91 18.34 -2.17
C ALA A 268 7.49 19.54 -3.02
N ILE A 269 7.15 20.67 -2.39
CA ILE A 269 6.76 21.89 -3.12
C ILE A 269 7.93 22.46 -3.92
N SER A 270 9.14 22.46 -3.37
CA SER A 270 10.36 22.92 -4.08
C SER A 270 10.66 22.12 -5.35
N SER A 271 10.14 20.89 -5.47
CA SER A 271 10.33 20.05 -6.66
C SER A 271 9.32 20.33 -7.78
N LEU A 272 8.29 21.15 -7.53
CA LEU A 272 7.27 21.50 -8.51
C LEU A 272 7.85 22.44 -9.59
N SER A 273 7.38 22.28 -10.82
CA SER A 273 7.80 23.13 -11.93
C SER A 273 7.42 24.60 -11.68
N GLY A 274 8.39 25.49 -11.87
CA GLY A 274 8.20 26.92 -11.73
C GLY A 274 8.22 27.45 -10.31
N VAL A 275 8.33 26.61 -9.28
CA VAL A 275 8.59 27.04 -7.90
C VAL A 275 10.05 27.50 -7.81
N LYS A 276 10.24 28.71 -7.29
CA LYS A 276 11.56 29.34 -7.11
C LYS A 276 12.07 29.19 -5.67
N SER A 277 11.19 29.32 -4.69
CA SER A 277 11.55 29.23 -3.26
C SER A 277 10.34 28.86 -2.40
N VAL A 278 10.60 28.18 -1.28
CA VAL A 278 9.60 27.78 -0.28
C VAL A 278 10.19 27.96 1.11
N THR A 279 9.47 28.64 2.00
CA THR A 279 9.80 28.75 3.44
C THR A 279 8.58 28.35 4.26
N GLY A 280 8.79 27.70 5.41
CA GLY A 280 7.72 27.29 6.32
C GLY A 280 7.89 27.87 7.72
N LEU A 281 6.78 28.29 8.32
CA LEU A 281 6.69 28.78 9.70
C LEU A 281 5.63 27.98 10.46
N GLU A 282 6.04 27.35 11.56
CA GLU A 282 5.15 26.59 12.43
C GLU A 282 4.78 27.40 13.68
N ASN A 283 3.50 27.34 14.03
CA ASN A 283 3.02 27.80 15.31
C ASN A 283 2.71 26.59 16.22
N TYR A 284 3.58 26.34 17.19
CA TYR A 284 3.40 25.27 18.18
C TYR A 284 2.57 25.69 19.40
N SER A 285 2.17 26.96 19.48
CA SER A 285 1.47 27.50 20.64
C SER A 285 -0.05 27.32 20.54
N ASP A 286 -0.74 27.49 21.66
CA ASP A 286 -2.21 27.50 21.73
C ASP A 286 -2.83 28.86 21.32
N GLU A 287 -2.01 29.85 20.97
CA GLU A 287 -2.44 31.20 20.59
C GLU A 287 -2.06 31.51 19.14
N ILE A 288 -2.65 32.54 18.55
CA ILE A 288 -2.25 33.02 17.22
C ILE A 288 -0.89 33.71 17.37
N GLN A 289 0.11 33.27 16.60
CA GLN A 289 1.44 33.88 16.55
C GLN A 289 1.71 34.40 15.14
N ASP A 290 2.01 35.69 15.01
CA ASP A 290 2.35 36.33 13.73
C ASP A 290 1.28 36.12 12.62
N GLY A 291 0.01 36.03 13.01
CA GLY A 291 -1.12 35.77 12.10
C GLY A 291 -1.35 34.28 11.78
N ILE A 292 -0.49 33.39 12.26
CA ILE A 292 -0.57 31.93 12.06
C ILE A 292 -1.44 31.32 13.18
N PRO A 293 -2.54 30.60 12.85
CA PRO A 293 -3.38 29.93 13.85
C PRO A 293 -2.62 28.95 14.77
N PRO A 294 -3.15 28.63 15.97
CA PRO A 294 -2.59 27.61 16.85
C PRO A 294 -2.40 26.26 16.15
N HIS A 295 -1.29 25.57 16.43
CA HIS A 295 -0.97 24.22 15.91
C HIS A 295 -1.08 24.11 14.38
N SER A 296 -0.61 25.13 13.66
CA SER A 296 -0.71 25.20 12.20
C SER A 296 0.61 25.62 11.54
N LEU A 297 0.69 25.39 10.22
CA LEU A 297 1.84 25.70 9.37
C LEU A 297 1.43 26.70 8.29
N LEU A 298 2.22 27.77 8.16
CA LEU A 298 2.15 28.73 7.05
C LEU A 298 3.37 28.55 6.14
N LEU A 299 3.13 28.44 4.83
CA LEU A 299 4.17 28.32 3.81
C LEU A 299 4.21 29.58 2.95
N TYR A 300 5.37 30.19 2.78
CA TYR A 300 5.61 31.20 1.76
C TYR A 300 6.16 30.52 0.51
N VAL A 301 5.41 30.55 -0.59
CA VAL A 301 5.79 29.89 -1.86
C VAL A 301 5.94 30.94 -2.95
N TYR A 302 7.15 31.08 -3.48
CA TYR A 302 7.43 31.95 -4.62
C TYR A 302 7.47 31.12 -5.92
N GLY A 303 6.64 31.49 -6.90
CA GLY A 303 6.52 30.78 -8.18
C GLY A 303 5.67 29.49 -8.12
N GLY A 304 5.52 28.82 -9.26
CA GLY A 304 4.74 27.58 -9.39
C GLY A 304 3.23 27.79 -9.47
N ALA A 305 2.52 26.82 -10.02
CA ALA A 305 1.06 26.86 -10.16
C ALA A 305 0.37 26.61 -8.81
N GLU A 306 -0.64 27.42 -8.49
CA GLU A 306 -1.39 27.32 -7.23
C GLU A 306 -2.07 25.95 -7.04
N GLU A 307 -2.65 25.40 -8.10
CA GLU A 307 -3.31 24.09 -8.05
C GLU A 307 -2.33 22.97 -7.67
N ASP A 308 -1.13 22.95 -8.26
CA ASP A 308 -0.10 21.94 -7.99
C ASP A 308 0.43 22.05 -6.54
N ILE A 309 0.58 23.28 -6.05
CA ILE A 309 1.00 23.55 -4.67
C ILE A 309 -0.05 23.03 -3.68
N LEU A 310 -1.34 23.36 -3.89
CA LEU A 310 -2.43 22.92 -3.02
C LEU A 310 -2.57 21.40 -3.01
N ASN A 311 -2.49 20.75 -4.18
CA ASN A 311 -2.53 19.29 -4.30
C ASN A 311 -1.36 18.63 -3.56
N THR A 312 -0.18 19.23 -3.62
CA THR A 312 1.02 18.74 -2.93
C THR A 312 0.90 18.90 -1.43
N ILE A 313 0.41 20.05 -0.94
CA ILE A 313 0.13 20.27 0.48
C ILE A 313 -0.84 19.22 1.00
N GLU A 314 -1.94 18.96 0.30
CA GLU A 314 -2.93 17.96 0.71
C GLU A 314 -2.33 16.54 0.77
N ALA A 315 -1.47 16.20 -0.19
CA ALA A 315 -0.84 14.88 -0.24
C ALA A 315 0.23 14.65 0.84
N TYR A 316 0.85 15.73 1.35
CA TYR A 316 1.99 15.67 2.28
C TYR A 316 1.67 16.12 3.72
N ARG A 317 0.61 16.90 3.93
CA ARG A 317 0.24 17.38 5.27
C ARG A 317 -0.16 16.21 6.19
N PRO A 318 0.17 16.27 7.48
CA PRO A 318 -0.33 15.28 8.43
C PRO A 318 -1.82 15.52 8.72
N ALA A 319 -2.54 14.45 9.07
CA ALA A 319 -3.96 14.55 9.41
C ALA A 319 -4.16 15.44 10.65
N GLY A 320 -5.19 16.30 10.61
CA GLY A 320 -5.55 17.19 11.72
C GLY A 320 -4.73 18.49 11.81
N ILE A 321 -3.62 18.63 11.08
CA ILE A 321 -2.87 19.89 11.01
C ILE A 321 -3.38 20.74 9.85
N GLN A 322 -3.62 22.02 10.14
CA GLN A 322 -3.93 23.02 9.13
C GLN A 322 -2.62 23.49 8.51
N VAL A 323 -2.54 23.39 7.17
CA VAL A 323 -1.43 23.93 6.38
C VAL A 323 -2.01 24.93 5.39
N SER A 324 -1.50 26.15 5.41
CA SER A 324 -1.87 27.23 4.49
C SER A 324 -0.64 27.74 3.75
N PHE A 325 -0.83 28.36 2.59
CA PHE A 325 0.27 28.98 1.88
C PHE A 325 -0.10 30.39 1.40
N GLU A 326 0.91 31.24 1.32
CA GLU A 326 0.83 32.62 0.86
C GLU A 326 1.96 32.92 -0.13
N ARG A 327 1.77 33.96 -0.94
CA ARG A 327 2.80 34.48 -1.84
C ARG A 327 3.59 35.58 -1.10
N PRO A 328 4.92 35.62 -1.24
CA PRO A 328 5.69 36.75 -0.77
C PRO A 328 5.22 38.07 -1.41
N THR A 329 5.32 39.16 -0.66
CA THR A 329 5.06 40.50 -1.17
C THR A 329 6.21 40.95 -2.05
N GLU A 330 5.92 41.32 -3.29
CA GLU A 330 6.92 41.82 -4.23
C GLU A 330 7.28 43.28 -3.93
N ILE A 331 8.57 43.55 -3.71
CA ILE A 331 9.12 44.90 -3.52
C ILE A 331 9.76 45.33 -4.83
N PRO A 332 9.18 46.29 -5.57
CA PRO A 332 9.74 46.75 -6.84
C PRO A 332 11.01 47.58 -6.60
N ILE A 333 12.07 47.20 -7.30
CA ILE A 333 13.36 47.90 -7.26
C ILE A 333 13.58 48.64 -8.58
N TYR A 334 13.70 49.96 -8.47
CA TYR A 334 14.00 50.86 -9.57
C TYR A 334 15.49 51.02 -9.72
N ILE A 335 15.96 51.03 -10.97
CA ILE A 335 17.37 51.10 -11.31
C ILE A 335 17.57 52.13 -12.41
N THR A 336 18.53 53.04 -12.22
CA THR A 336 18.98 53.97 -13.26
C THR A 336 20.47 53.87 -13.44
N ALA A 337 20.95 53.77 -14.67
CA ALA A 337 22.39 53.75 -14.97
C ALA A 337 22.73 54.48 -16.27
N ILE A 338 23.90 55.12 -16.32
CA ILE A 338 24.52 55.57 -17.57
C ILE A 338 25.67 54.62 -17.89
N VAL A 339 25.58 53.93 -19.03
CA VAL A 339 26.53 52.87 -19.41
C VAL A 339 27.32 53.28 -20.64
N ARG A 340 28.65 53.19 -20.55
CA ARG A 340 29.57 53.37 -21.68
C ARG A 340 29.73 52.06 -22.43
N TYR A 341 29.59 52.10 -23.75
CA TYR A 341 29.73 50.92 -24.60
C TYR A 341 30.88 51.04 -25.59
N LEU A 342 31.51 49.91 -25.88
CA LEU A 342 32.59 49.80 -26.86
C LEU A 342 32.07 50.16 -28.25
N SER A 343 32.87 50.87 -29.05
CA SER A 343 32.47 51.26 -30.43
C SER A 343 32.15 50.09 -31.36
N THR A 344 32.60 48.88 -30.99
CA THR A 344 32.35 47.61 -31.69
C THR A 344 31.06 46.91 -31.25
N ALA A 345 30.38 47.39 -30.21
CA ALA A 345 29.18 46.76 -29.66
C ALA A 345 27.95 46.96 -30.56
N ASN A 346 27.06 45.97 -30.62
CA ASN A 346 25.79 46.09 -31.32
C ASN A 346 24.77 46.83 -30.43
N PHE A 347 24.64 48.13 -30.65
CA PHE A 347 23.74 49.00 -29.89
C PHE A 347 22.29 48.51 -29.87
N LEU A 348 21.79 47.91 -30.96
CA LEU A 348 20.39 47.48 -31.08
C LEU A 348 20.02 46.36 -30.09
N THR A 349 21.00 45.58 -29.62
CA THR A 349 20.77 44.47 -28.69
C THR A 349 21.43 44.68 -27.33
N LEU A 350 22.32 45.65 -27.19
CA LEU A 350 23.07 45.89 -25.95
C LEU A 350 22.16 46.25 -24.78
N GLU A 351 21.19 47.15 -24.97
CA GLU A 351 20.26 47.53 -23.91
C GLU A 351 19.49 46.31 -23.37
N SER A 352 18.97 45.48 -24.28
CA SER A 352 18.24 44.26 -23.92
C SER A 352 19.11 43.27 -23.16
N ARG A 353 20.38 43.10 -23.57
CA ARG A 353 21.33 42.23 -22.86
C ARG A 353 21.65 42.73 -21.45
N ILE A 354 21.82 44.04 -21.26
CA ILE A 354 22.04 44.63 -19.94
C ILE A 354 20.81 44.44 -19.05
N LYS A 355 19.62 44.75 -19.57
CA LYS A 355 18.38 44.52 -18.83
C LYS A 355 18.22 43.05 -18.46
N SER A 356 18.50 42.12 -19.38
CA SER A 356 18.47 40.68 -19.10
C SER A 356 19.42 40.31 -17.97
N ALA A 357 20.68 40.75 -17.99
CA ALA A 357 21.65 40.42 -16.95
C ALA A 357 21.24 40.95 -15.56
N ILE A 358 20.61 42.13 -15.50
CA ILE A 358 20.04 42.64 -14.25
C ILE A 358 18.87 41.77 -13.80
N LEU A 359 17.95 41.44 -14.71
CA LEU A 359 16.79 40.60 -14.37
C LEU A 359 17.20 39.20 -13.94
N ASP A 360 18.22 38.60 -14.56
CA ASP A 360 18.79 37.30 -14.17
C ASP A 360 19.31 37.32 -12.73
N TYR A 361 19.86 38.45 -12.27
CA TYR A 361 20.25 38.63 -10.87
C TYR A 361 19.03 38.67 -9.94
N PHE A 362 17.98 39.42 -10.27
CA PHE A 362 16.75 39.43 -9.48
C PHE A 362 16.06 38.06 -9.46
N ASP A 363 16.11 37.30 -10.56
CA ASP A 363 15.59 35.94 -10.63
C ASP A 363 16.36 34.95 -9.74
N SER A 364 17.60 35.29 -9.38
CA SER A 364 18.43 34.50 -8.45
C SER A 364 18.18 34.81 -6.97
N LEU A 365 17.49 35.91 -6.65
CA LEU A 365 17.19 36.30 -5.28
C LEU A 365 16.05 35.45 -4.71
N SER A 366 16.23 35.01 -3.47
CA SER A 366 15.19 34.40 -2.65
C SER A 366 14.44 35.46 -1.83
N PRO A 367 13.22 35.18 -1.36
CA PRO A 367 12.55 36.04 -0.39
C PRO A 367 13.43 36.30 0.84
N GLY A 368 13.52 37.55 1.28
CA GLY A 368 14.41 38.01 2.35
C GLY A 368 15.84 38.35 1.92
N ASP A 369 16.23 38.14 0.66
CA ASP A 369 17.57 38.53 0.20
C ASP A 369 17.66 40.05 -0.03
N ASP A 370 18.69 40.65 0.56
CA ASP A 370 19.05 42.05 0.31
C ASP A 370 19.49 42.27 -1.14
N VAL A 371 19.12 43.43 -1.69
CA VAL A 371 19.61 43.85 -3.00
C VAL A 371 20.97 44.50 -2.83
N ARG A 372 22.01 43.84 -3.35
CA ARG A 372 23.39 44.30 -3.25
C ARG A 372 23.71 45.24 -4.41
N PHE A 373 24.03 46.49 -4.09
CA PHE A 373 24.36 47.51 -5.07
C PHE A 373 25.54 47.08 -5.96
N PHE A 374 26.58 46.50 -5.34
CA PHE A 374 27.78 46.09 -6.04
C PHE A 374 27.54 44.92 -7.00
N GLU A 375 26.64 43.99 -6.67
CA GLU A 375 26.31 42.88 -7.55
C GLU A 375 25.61 43.36 -8.83
N ILE A 376 24.68 44.32 -8.71
CA ILE A 376 24.04 44.94 -9.88
C ILE A 376 25.09 45.61 -10.78
N ALA A 377 26.04 46.34 -10.20
CA ALA A 377 27.14 46.94 -10.94
C ALA A 377 27.96 45.88 -11.70
N ASN A 378 28.29 44.76 -11.03
CA ASN A 378 29.01 43.65 -11.65
C ASN A 378 28.24 43.01 -12.80
N GLN A 379 26.94 42.78 -12.65
CA GLN A 379 26.12 42.21 -13.72
C GLN A 379 26.15 43.08 -14.97
N ILE A 380 26.03 44.40 -14.81
CA ILE A 380 26.10 45.36 -15.92
C ILE A 380 27.50 45.34 -16.55
N SER A 381 28.57 45.40 -15.75
CA SER A 381 29.94 45.44 -16.24
C SER A 381 30.39 44.17 -16.96
N ASN A 382 29.84 43.01 -16.62
CA ASN A 382 30.17 41.72 -17.24
C ASN A 382 29.48 41.49 -18.59
N VAL A 383 28.53 42.35 -18.99
CA VAL A 383 27.88 42.23 -20.30
C VAL A 383 28.86 42.60 -21.41
N GLU A 384 29.12 41.65 -22.30
CA GLU A 384 29.99 41.89 -23.46
C GLU A 384 29.47 43.06 -24.32
N GLY A 385 30.35 44.02 -24.58
CA GLY A 385 30.04 45.28 -25.25
C GLY A 385 29.94 46.48 -24.31
N VAL A 386 29.81 46.24 -22.99
CA VAL A 386 29.96 47.27 -21.96
C VAL A 386 31.45 47.55 -21.75
N SER A 387 31.84 48.83 -21.78
CA SER A 387 33.19 49.28 -21.42
C SER A 387 33.25 49.64 -19.93
N ALA A 388 32.32 50.46 -19.47
CA ALA A 388 32.24 50.89 -18.08
C ALA A 388 30.85 51.42 -17.74
N ILE A 389 30.55 51.50 -16.45
CA ILE A 389 29.45 52.32 -15.93
C ILE A 389 30.00 53.74 -15.70
N GLU A 390 29.27 54.78 -16.11
CA GLU A 390 29.73 56.16 -15.91
C GLU A 390 29.82 56.48 -14.41
N SER A 391 30.84 57.24 -14.03
CA SER A 391 31.07 57.60 -12.62
C SER A 391 29.85 58.30 -12.01
N ASN A 392 29.43 57.85 -10.82
CA ASN A 392 28.27 58.36 -10.09
C ASN A 392 26.96 58.37 -10.90
N SER A 393 26.72 57.33 -11.71
CA SER A 393 25.52 57.26 -12.55
C SER A 393 24.62 56.05 -12.30
N LEU A 394 25.08 55.05 -11.54
CA LEU A 394 24.25 53.90 -11.12
C LEU A 394 23.57 54.23 -9.80
N PHE A 395 22.24 54.12 -9.79
CA PHE A 395 21.41 54.29 -8.61
C PHE A 395 20.35 53.19 -8.53
N ILE A 396 20.04 52.77 -7.30
CA ILE A 396 18.96 51.84 -6.98
C ILE A 396 18.05 52.42 -5.90
N GLY A 397 16.78 51.99 -5.87
CA GLY A 397 15.83 52.46 -4.86
C GLY A 397 14.44 51.87 -4.98
N LEU A 398 13.58 52.21 -4.01
CA LEU A 398 12.19 51.75 -3.92
C LEU A 398 11.20 52.65 -4.69
N ASP A 399 11.65 53.85 -5.09
CA ASP A 399 10.83 54.85 -5.75
C ASP A 399 11.31 55.12 -7.19
N PRO A 400 10.41 55.59 -8.09
CA PRO A 400 10.78 56.05 -9.41
C PRO A 400 11.82 57.18 -9.35
N ASN A 401 12.88 57.07 -10.17
CA ASN A 401 14.08 57.94 -10.16
C ASN A 401 14.95 57.77 -8.90
N PRO A 402 15.53 56.58 -8.72
CA PRO A 402 16.37 56.28 -7.57
C PRO A 402 17.60 57.19 -7.49
N THR A 403 18.05 57.45 -6.27
CA THR A 403 19.31 58.18 -5.98
C THR A 403 20.21 57.42 -5.01
N GLY A 404 19.80 56.22 -4.59
CA GLY A 404 20.54 55.39 -3.64
C GLY A 404 21.76 54.75 -4.27
N THR A 405 22.85 54.71 -3.51
CA THR A 405 24.14 54.07 -3.88
C THR A 405 24.59 53.04 -2.87
N GLU A 406 23.66 52.58 -2.02
CA GLU A 406 23.89 51.61 -0.95
C GLU A 406 22.98 50.39 -1.20
N ASP A 407 23.24 49.31 -0.48
CA ASP A 407 22.41 48.11 -0.52
C ASP A 407 20.99 48.42 -0.01
N ILE A 408 19.99 47.70 -0.53
CA ILE A 408 18.61 47.80 -0.06
C ILE A 408 18.32 46.55 0.78
N GLU A 409 18.07 46.76 2.07
CA GLU A 409 17.74 45.69 3.01
C GLU A 409 16.30 45.20 2.80
N ILE A 410 16.13 43.88 2.71
CA ILE A 410 14.81 43.21 2.65
C ILE A 410 14.69 42.36 3.92
N ALA A 411 14.17 42.97 4.99
CA ALA A 411 14.29 42.42 6.34
C ALA A 411 13.35 41.23 6.65
N GLU A 412 12.39 40.91 5.78
CA GLU A 412 11.36 39.90 6.06
C GLU A 412 11.36 38.77 5.01
N ASN A 413 11.33 37.50 5.48
CA ASN A 413 11.24 36.32 4.62
C ASN A 413 9.91 36.22 3.84
N ASN A 414 8.95 37.11 4.13
CA ASN A 414 7.68 37.23 3.41
C ASN A 414 7.75 38.28 2.26
N GLN A 415 8.91 38.90 2.03
CA GLN A 415 9.12 39.91 0.99
C GLN A 415 10.17 39.44 -0.01
N VAL A 416 10.01 39.80 -1.28
CA VAL A 416 10.98 39.47 -2.33
C VAL A 416 11.24 40.69 -3.20
N ALA A 417 12.51 41.02 -3.40
CA ALA A 417 12.89 42.10 -4.30
C ALA A 417 12.70 41.66 -5.75
N VAL A 418 11.98 42.47 -6.53
CA VAL A 418 11.75 42.21 -7.95
C VAL A 418 12.10 43.42 -8.79
N SER A 419 12.50 43.19 -10.04
CA SER A 419 12.64 44.24 -11.03
C SER A 419 12.05 43.81 -12.36
N SER A 420 11.83 44.76 -13.26
CA SER A 420 11.30 44.53 -14.59
C SER A 420 11.90 45.52 -15.57
N THR A 421 11.74 45.28 -16.88
CA THR A 421 12.30 46.15 -17.92
C THR A 421 11.83 47.60 -17.84
N ASP A 422 10.67 47.83 -17.23
CA ASP A 422 10.05 49.15 -17.07
C ASP A 422 10.58 49.88 -15.82
N LEU A 423 11.11 49.13 -14.84
CA LEU A 423 11.74 49.66 -13.63
C LEU A 423 13.23 49.99 -13.86
N ILE A 424 13.78 49.56 -14.99
CA ILE A 424 15.20 49.75 -15.36
C ILE A 424 15.31 50.81 -16.47
N SER A 425 15.91 51.95 -16.11
CA SER A 425 16.21 53.05 -17.05
C SER A 425 17.71 53.12 -17.35
N LEU A 426 18.07 52.92 -18.62
CA LEU A 426 19.45 52.94 -19.08
C LEU A 426 19.68 54.07 -20.08
N THR A 427 20.77 54.80 -19.89
CA THR A 427 21.28 55.72 -20.92
C THR A 427 22.60 55.19 -21.45
N LEU A 428 22.66 54.86 -22.74
CA LEU A 428 23.84 54.29 -23.38
C LEU A 428 24.63 55.39 -24.12
N ILE A 429 25.92 55.50 -23.83
CA ILE A 429 26.82 56.47 -24.49
C ILE A 429 28.08 55.78 -25.05
N PRO A 430 28.58 56.17 -26.24
CA PRO A 430 29.76 55.55 -26.81
C PRO A 430 31.03 55.89 -26.03
N GLU A 431 31.98 54.97 -26.00
CA GLU A 431 33.33 55.20 -25.50
C GLU A 431 34.05 56.24 -26.39
N GLY A 432 34.43 57.39 -25.83
CA GLY A 432 35.26 58.39 -26.53
C GLY A 432 34.70 59.81 -26.72
N ASN A 433 33.65 60.23 -26.00
CA ASN A 433 33.30 61.65 -25.83
C ASN A 433 33.47 62.10 -24.38
#